data_AF-B8LTA2-F1
#
_entry.id   AF-B8LTA2-F1
#
_cell.length_a   1.000
_cell.length_b   1.000
_cell.length_c   1.000
_cell.angle_alpha   90.00
_cell.angle_beta   90.00
_cell.angle_gamma   90.00
#
_symmetry.space_group_name_H-M   'P 1'
#
loop_
_entity.id
_entity.type
_entity.pdbx_description
1 polymer ?
#
loop_
_entity_poly.entity_id
_entity_poly.type
_entity_poly.pdbx_seq_one_letter_code
_entity_poly.pdbx_strand_id
1 'polypeptide(L)'
;MFQGHPYHSLQVPSDEPFKLKPSPGKGWGAFATRRIERGSIIFTEKPLFVIRKPHTEITEGDVWAAFQQLSPSEKEQFLCLRDNGSRSFTYMEEAFAENSFAISRDNSLRSKGTSIHGLFLLHSRFNHSCIPNSKIPNTDQEIITSFAT
;
A
#
# COMPACT_ATOMS: atom_id res chain seq x y z
N MET A 1 28.08 11.03 -0.69
CA MET A 1 27.01 10.92 -1.69
C MET A 1 25.73 10.65 -0.93
N PHE A 2 24.72 11.53 -0.98
CA PHE A 2 23.43 11.21 -0.39
C PHE A 2 22.87 10.02 -1.16
N GLN A 3 22.92 8.83 -0.56
CA GLN A 3 22.21 7.68 -1.08
C GLN A 3 20.73 8.08 -1.04
N GLY A 4 20.11 8.26 -2.20
CA GLY A 4 18.71 8.68 -2.29
C GLY A 4 17.81 7.72 -1.51
N HIS A 5 16.73 8.23 -0.93
CA HIS A 5 15.77 7.38 -0.22
C HIS A 5 15.23 6.28 -1.17
N PRO A 6 15.09 5.02 -0.72
CA PRO A 6 14.66 3.90 -1.57
C PRO A 6 13.33 4.11 -2.30
N TYR A 7 12.44 4.95 -1.78
CA TYR A 7 11.16 5.27 -2.42
C TYR A 7 11.31 6.01 -3.76
N HIS A 8 12.49 6.54 -4.09
CA HIS A 8 12.76 7.02 -5.45
C HIS A 8 12.76 5.87 -6.49
N SER A 9 12.96 4.63 -6.05
CA SER A 9 12.94 3.43 -6.88
C SER A 9 11.56 2.75 -6.92
N LEU A 10 10.58 3.25 -6.16
CA LEU A 10 9.20 2.75 -6.27
C LEU A 10 8.60 3.17 -7.61
N GLN A 11 8.01 2.21 -8.31
CA GLN A 11 7.39 2.37 -9.60
C GLN A 11 6.03 3.06 -9.44
N VAL A 12 6.02 4.37 -9.67
CA VAL A 12 4.80 5.15 -9.83
C VAL A 12 4.51 5.25 -11.33
N PRO A 13 3.33 4.83 -11.83
CA PRO A 13 3.01 5.01 -13.24
C PRO A 13 3.12 6.48 -13.66
N SER A 14 3.66 6.75 -14.85
CA SER A 14 4.10 8.10 -15.26
C SER A 14 2.97 9.13 -15.36
N ASP A 15 1.73 8.68 -15.58
CA ASP A 15 0.57 9.54 -15.83
C ASP A 15 -0.26 9.83 -14.57
N GLU A 16 0.19 9.33 -13.42
CA GLU A 16 -0.53 9.51 -12.17
C GLU A 16 -0.53 10.98 -11.70
N PRO A 17 -1.64 11.46 -11.12
CA PRO A 17 -1.77 12.86 -10.68
C PRO A 17 -1.01 13.15 -9.37
N PHE A 18 -0.05 12.31 -8.98
CA PHE A 18 0.73 12.46 -7.75
C PHE A 18 2.18 12.01 -7.95
N LYS A 19 3.02 12.39 -6.98
CA LYS A 19 4.38 11.88 -6.83
C LYS A 19 4.70 11.62 -5.38
N LEU A 20 5.59 10.66 -5.13
CA LEU A 20 6.12 10.41 -3.80
C LEU A 20 7.14 11.48 -3.43
N LYS A 21 7.03 12.02 -2.21
CA LYS A 21 7.98 12.99 -1.64
C LYS A 21 8.12 12.80 -0.13
N PRO A 22 9.25 13.23 0.45
CA PRO A 22 9.36 13.32 1.90
C PRO A 22 8.37 14.35 2.45
N SER A 23 7.74 14.02 3.57
CA SER A 23 6.95 14.91 4.40
C SER A 23 7.72 15.21 5.68
N PRO A 24 8.07 16.48 5.98
CA PRO A 24 8.83 16.83 7.16
C PRO A 24 8.25 16.22 8.45
N GLY A 25 9.06 15.42 9.15
CA GLY A 25 8.69 14.76 10.41
C GLY A 25 7.65 13.63 10.30
N LYS A 26 7.26 13.21 9.10
CA LYS A 26 6.19 12.22 8.87
C LYS A 26 6.54 11.14 7.83
N GLY A 27 7.82 10.96 7.51
CA GLY A 27 8.27 10.00 6.51
C GLY A 27 7.98 10.46 5.08
N TRP A 28 7.31 9.63 4.28
CA TRP A 28 7.01 9.86 2.87
C TRP A 28 5.53 9.72 2.57
N GLY A 29 5.04 10.56 1.65
CA GLY A 29 3.65 10.55 1.22
C GLY A 29 3.47 10.84 -0.27
N ALA A 30 2.25 10.62 -0.76
CA ALA A 30 1.80 10.99 -2.08
C ALA A 30 1.34 12.46 -2.13
N PHE A 31 1.93 13.25 -3.02
CA PHE A 31 1.61 14.66 -3.20
C PHE A 31 1.11 14.91 -4.62
N ALA A 32 -0.04 15.59 -4.74
CA ALA A 32 -0.62 15.91 -6.04
C ALA A 32 0.36 16.72 -6.92
N THR A 33 0.42 16.39 -8.21
CA THR A 33 1.23 17.09 -9.23
C THR A 33 0.42 18.11 -10.02
N ARG A 34 -0.91 18.00 -9.96
CA ARG A 34 -1.89 18.86 -10.60
C ARG A 34 -3.16 18.91 -9.78
N ARG A 35 -4.09 19.81 -10.14
CA ARG A 35 -5.43 19.81 -9.57
C ARG A 35 -6.14 18.50 -9.90
N ILE A 36 -6.74 17.89 -8.89
CA ILE A 36 -7.58 16.70 -8.99
C ILE A 36 -9.00 17.15 -8.64
N GLU A 37 -9.95 16.96 -9.54
CA GLU A 37 -11.32 17.39 -9.29
C GLU A 37 -11.99 16.48 -8.26
N ARG A 38 -12.85 17.06 -7.44
CA ARG A 38 -13.60 16.32 -6.42
C ARG A 38 -14.39 15.19 -7.07
N GLY A 39 -14.31 13.99 -6.49
CA GLY A 39 -14.98 12.79 -6.98
C GLY A 39 -14.23 12.04 -8.10
N SER A 40 -13.11 12.56 -8.61
CA SER A 40 -12.31 11.80 -9.58
C SER A 40 -11.48 10.72 -8.90
N ILE A 41 -11.14 9.68 -9.66
CA ILE A 41 -10.15 8.66 -9.27
C ILE A 41 -8.78 9.33 -9.21
N ILE A 42 -8.09 9.16 -8.08
CA ILE A 42 -6.70 9.56 -7.89
C ILE A 42 -5.77 8.47 -8.40
N PHE A 43 -5.99 7.22 -7.98
CA PHE A 43 -5.10 6.11 -8.27
C PHE A 43 -5.80 4.76 -8.04
N THR A 44 -5.44 3.75 -8.84
CA THR A 44 -5.93 2.37 -8.70
C THR A 44 -4.74 1.42 -8.62
N GLU A 45 -4.65 0.62 -7.57
CA GLU A 45 -3.52 -0.29 -7.34
C GLU A 45 -3.99 -1.73 -7.14
N LYS A 46 -3.29 -2.68 -7.77
CA LYS A 46 -3.41 -4.10 -7.45
C LYS A 46 -2.47 -4.43 -6.28
N PRO A 47 -2.84 -5.34 -5.38
CA PRO A 47 -1.95 -5.74 -4.30
C PRO A 47 -0.72 -6.41 -4.89
N LEU A 48 0.44 -6.14 -4.30
CA LEU A 48 1.68 -6.84 -4.65
C LEU A 48 1.52 -8.34 -4.40
N PHE A 49 0.88 -8.70 -3.29
CA PHE A 49 0.41 -10.05 -2.98
C PHE A 49 -0.70 -9.99 -1.92
N VAL A 50 -1.36 -11.13 -1.71
CA VAL A 50 -2.50 -11.28 -0.81
C VAL A 50 -2.26 -12.42 0.19
N ILE A 51 -2.57 -12.20 1.47
CA ILE A 51 -2.60 -13.22 2.51
C ILE A 51 -4.04 -13.40 3.02
N ARG A 52 -4.49 -14.65 3.06
CA ARG A 52 -5.86 -15.04 3.46
C ARG A 52 -5.90 -15.51 4.91
N LYS A 53 -5.65 -14.59 5.84
CA LYS A 53 -5.69 -14.81 7.29
C LYS A 53 -6.16 -13.54 7.99
N PRO A 54 -6.78 -13.64 9.19
CA PRO A 54 -6.95 -12.49 10.08
C PRO A 54 -5.62 -11.74 10.25
N HIS A 55 -5.63 -10.41 10.17
CA HIS A 55 -4.41 -9.59 10.27
C HIS A 55 -3.55 -9.94 11.50
N THR A 56 -4.21 -10.21 12.63
CA THR A 56 -3.58 -10.58 13.90
C THR A 56 -2.94 -11.97 13.93
N GLU A 57 -3.19 -12.80 12.91
CA GLU A 57 -2.68 -14.16 12.77
C GLU A 57 -1.68 -14.30 11.62
N ILE A 58 -1.38 -13.21 10.90
CA ILE A 58 -0.37 -13.19 9.84
C ILE A 58 1.00 -13.20 10.50
N THR A 59 1.83 -14.16 10.11
CA THR A 59 3.19 -14.34 10.65
C THR A 59 4.26 -13.99 9.62
N GLU A 60 5.50 -13.78 10.09
CA GLU A 60 6.70 -13.64 9.23
C GLU A 60 6.80 -14.75 8.18
N GLY A 61 6.49 -16.00 8.56
CA GLY A 61 6.51 -17.15 7.65
C GLY A 61 5.49 -17.04 6.51
N ASP A 62 4.31 -16.46 6.78
CA ASP A 62 3.27 -16.23 5.77
C ASP A 62 3.72 -15.16 4.77
N VAL A 63 4.29 -14.05 5.28
CA VAL A 63 4.79 -12.96 4.44
C VAL A 63 5.98 -13.42 3.61
N TRP A 64 6.89 -14.19 4.20
CA TRP A 64 8.02 -14.79 3.47
C TRP A 64 7.54 -15.71 2.35
N ALA A 65 6.57 -16.59 2.62
CA ALA A 65 6.02 -17.50 1.61
C ALA A 65 5.35 -16.75 0.44
N ALA A 66 4.67 -15.63 0.73
CA ALA A 66 4.11 -14.77 -0.31
C ALA A 66 5.20 -14.03 -1.10
N PHE A 67 6.20 -13.47 -0.40
CA PHE A 67 7.33 -12.79 -1.02
C PHE A 67 8.14 -13.70 -1.94
N GLN A 68 8.34 -14.97 -1.59
CA GLN A 68 9.08 -15.91 -2.43
C GLN A 68 8.46 -16.09 -3.82
N GLN A 69 7.14 -15.95 -3.94
CA GLN A 69 6.39 -16.08 -5.18
C GLN A 69 6.47 -14.83 -6.08
N LEU A 70 6.98 -13.71 -5.57
CA LEU A 70 7.15 -12.48 -6.34
C LEU A 70 8.25 -12.62 -7.41
N SER A 71 8.05 -11.93 -8.53
CA SER A 71 9.10 -11.73 -9.53
C SER A 71 10.28 -10.93 -8.95
N PRO A 72 11.48 -10.99 -9.56
CA PRO A 72 12.63 -10.20 -9.10
C PRO A 72 12.33 -8.71 -8.95
N SER A 73 11.63 -8.10 -9.93
CA SER A 73 11.26 -6.69 -9.87
C SER A 73 10.29 -6.39 -8.72
N GLU A 74 9.31 -7.25 -8.46
CA GLU A 74 8.37 -7.06 -7.35
C GLU A 74 9.06 -7.21 -5.98
N LYS A 75 10.04 -8.11 -5.87
CA LYS A 75 10.88 -8.24 -4.68
C LYS A 75 11.68 -6.96 -4.43
N GLU A 76 12.27 -6.37 -5.46
CA GLU A 76 12.95 -5.08 -5.35
C GLU A 76 12.02 -3.96 -4.87
N GLN A 77 10.79 -3.92 -5.39
CA GLN A 77 9.78 -2.95 -4.94
C GLN A 77 9.39 -3.15 -3.47
N PHE A 78 9.17 -4.40 -3.03
CA PHE A 78 8.91 -4.71 -1.61
C PHE A 78 10.08 -4.28 -0.71
N LEU A 79 11.32 -4.56 -1.11
CA LEU A 79 12.52 -4.22 -0.35
C LEU A 79 12.77 -2.70 -0.24
N CYS A 80 12.06 -1.89 -1.03
CA CYS A 80 12.08 -0.44 -0.88
C CYS A 80 11.31 0.03 0.36
N LEU A 81 10.37 -0.74 0.91
CA LEU A 81 9.51 -0.36 2.06
C LEU A 81 10.32 0.07 3.28
N ARG A 82 9.88 1.15 3.92
CA ARG A 82 10.50 1.73 5.12
C ARG A 82 9.44 2.07 6.16
N ASP A 83 9.83 2.01 7.42
CA ASP A 83 9.01 2.53 8.52
C ASP A 83 8.88 4.06 8.41
N ASN A 84 8.05 4.66 9.26
CA ASN A 84 7.87 6.11 9.28
C ASN A 84 9.16 6.91 9.57
N GLY A 85 10.17 6.27 10.17
CA GLY A 85 11.50 6.82 10.42
C GLY A 85 12.49 6.64 9.27
N SER A 86 12.03 6.17 8.10
CA SER A 86 12.86 5.84 6.93
C SER A 86 13.87 4.71 7.18
N ARG A 87 13.64 3.87 8.18
CA ARG A 87 14.46 2.68 8.49
C ARG A 87 13.91 1.46 7.77
N SER A 88 14.80 0.54 7.43
CA SER A 88 14.37 -0.78 6.95
C SER A 88 13.64 -1.51 8.07
N PHE A 89 12.57 -2.22 7.71
CA PHE A 89 11.90 -3.13 8.63
C PHE A 89 12.85 -4.27 9.02
N THR A 90 12.79 -4.65 10.30
CA THR A 90 13.53 -5.83 10.78
C THR A 90 12.82 -7.11 10.36
N TYR A 91 11.49 -7.08 10.42
CA TYR A 91 10.62 -8.21 10.09
C TYR A 91 9.68 -7.84 8.94
N MET A 92 9.46 -8.77 8.02
CA MET A 92 8.57 -8.58 6.89
C MET A 92 7.10 -8.48 7.32
N GLU A 93 6.71 -9.08 8.44
CA GLU A 93 5.38 -8.95 9.04
C GLU A 93 5.09 -7.51 9.47
N GLU A 94 6.09 -6.75 9.97
CA GLU A 94 5.95 -5.33 10.28
C GLU A 94 5.74 -4.51 9.00
N ALA A 95 6.55 -4.80 7.96
CA ALA A 95 6.41 -4.17 6.65
C ALA A 95 5.01 -4.43 6.06
N PHE A 96 4.51 -5.65 6.22
CA PHE A 96 3.16 -6.02 5.80
C PHE A 96 2.09 -5.31 6.62
N ALA A 97 2.21 -5.28 7.95
CA ALA A 97 1.24 -4.64 8.83
C ALA A 97 1.08 -3.14 8.53
N GLU A 98 2.17 -2.43 8.25
CA GLU A 98 2.13 -0.99 7.94
C GLU A 98 1.68 -0.66 6.51
N ASN A 99 1.68 -1.64 5.61
CA ASN A 99 1.41 -1.42 4.17
C ASN A 99 0.28 -2.31 3.63
N SER A 100 -0.47 -2.99 4.50
CA SER A 100 -1.58 -3.85 4.12
C SER A 100 -2.94 -3.23 4.42
N PHE A 101 -3.91 -3.60 3.59
CA PHE A 101 -5.30 -3.21 3.73
C PHE A 101 -6.18 -4.44 3.66
N ALA A 102 -7.26 -4.45 4.44
CA ALA A 102 -8.29 -5.46 4.31
C ALA A 102 -8.96 -5.31 2.93
N ILE A 103 -9.03 -6.40 2.17
CA ILE A 103 -9.72 -6.47 0.89
C ILE A 103 -10.92 -7.40 1.04
N SER A 104 -12.08 -6.97 0.53
CA SER A 104 -13.27 -7.82 0.54
C SER A 104 -13.26 -8.70 -0.70
N ARG A 105 -13.46 -10.01 -0.53
CA ARG A 105 -13.76 -10.90 -1.65
C ARG A 105 -15.22 -11.30 -1.52
N ASP A 106 -16.00 -10.82 -2.48
CA ASP A 106 -17.34 -11.32 -2.81
C ASP A 106 -18.52 -10.81 -1.95
N ASN A 107 -19.57 -10.40 -2.67
CA ASN A 107 -20.91 -10.04 -2.19
C ASN A 107 -21.72 -11.27 -1.73
N SER A 108 -21.09 -12.44 -1.59
CA SER A 108 -21.75 -13.60 -1.01
C SER A 108 -21.72 -13.50 0.52
N LEU A 109 -22.88 -13.16 1.06
CA LEU A 109 -23.26 -13.10 2.47
C LEU A 109 -23.06 -14.42 3.25
N ARG A 110 -22.07 -15.26 2.94
CA ARG A 110 -21.99 -16.67 3.39
C ARG A 110 -20.61 -17.22 3.78
N SER A 111 -19.49 -16.50 3.62
CA SER A 111 -18.23 -16.96 4.24
C SER A 111 -17.92 -16.19 5.52
N LYS A 112 -18.48 -16.67 6.62
CA LYS A 112 -18.07 -16.26 7.97
C LYS A 112 -16.62 -16.76 8.16
N GLY A 113 -15.63 -15.87 8.10
CA GLY A 113 -14.43 -16.06 8.93
C GLY A 113 -13.03 -16.00 8.31
N THR A 114 -12.83 -15.62 7.04
CA THR A 114 -11.46 -15.39 6.54
C THR A 114 -11.28 -13.96 6.06
N SER A 115 -10.71 -13.11 6.93
CA SER A 115 -10.20 -11.80 6.51
C SER A 115 -9.08 -11.99 5.49
N ILE A 116 -9.03 -11.10 4.50
CA ILE A 116 -8.03 -11.14 3.44
C ILE A 116 -7.33 -9.79 3.47
N HIS A 117 -6.00 -9.80 3.48
CA HIS A 117 -5.17 -8.61 3.47
C HIS A 117 -4.28 -8.60 2.23
N GLY A 118 -4.31 -7.49 1.49
CA GLY A 118 -3.40 -7.23 0.39
C GLY A 118 -2.34 -6.23 0.81
N LEU A 119 -1.09 -6.42 0.37
CA LEU A 119 -0.03 -5.43 0.53
C LEU A 119 -0.01 -4.48 -0.66
N PHE A 120 0.03 -3.17 -0.41
CA PHE A 120 0.02 -2.13 -1.43
C PHE A 120 1.18 -1.17 -1.20
N LEU A 121 1.97 -0.92 -2.24
CA LEU A 121 3.22 -0.18 -2.15
C LEU A 121 2.96 1.33 -2.13
N LEU A 122 2.03 1.80 -2.95
CA LEU A 122 1.75 3.22 -3.12
C LEU A 122 0.54 3.66 -2.29
N HIS A 123 -0.49 2.80 -2.17
CA HIS A 123 -1.72 3.14 -1.45
C HIS A 123 -1.48 3.49 0.02
N SER A 124 -0.52 2.83 0.67
CA SER A 124 -0.11 3.11 2.05
C SER A 124 0.48 4.51 2.24
N ARG A 125 0.87 5.19 1.15
CA ARG A 125 1.47 6.53 1.16
C ARG A 125 0.45 7.65 0.97
N PHE A 126 -0.81 7.33 0.71
CA PHE A 126 -1.90 8.32 0.72
C PHE A 126 -2.29 8.66 2.15
N ASN A 127 -2.82 9.87 2.32
CA ASN A 127 -3.07 10.44 3.63
C ASN A 127 -4.21 9.71 4.36
N HIS A 128 -3.95 9.26 5.60
CA HIS A 128 -4.92 8.65 6.51
C HIS A 128 -5.29 9.64 7.65
N SER A 129 -5.71 10.86 7.31
CA SER A 129 -6.01 11.93 8.29
C SER A 129 -7.46 11.89 8.80
N CYS A 130 -7.70 12.46 9.99
CA CYS A 130 -9.03 12.63 10.58
C CYS A 130 -9.97 13.53 9.76
N ILE A 131 -9.42 14.37 8.87
CA ILE A 131 -10.15 15.08 7.80
C ILE A 131 -9.46 14.69 6.49
N PRO A 132 -9.84 13.58 5.85
CA PRO A 132 -9.15 13.09 4.67
C PRO A 132 -9.63 13.83 3.42
N ASN A 133 -8.69 14.25 2.57
CA ASN A 133 -8.92 14.74 1.20
C ASN A 133 -8.81 13.64 0.13
N SER A 134 -8.61 12.40 0.58
CA SER A 134 -8.65 11.18 -0.24
C SER A 134 -9.37 10.08 0.53
N LYS A 135 -10.23 9.30 -0.12
CA LYS A 135 -10.83 8.11 0.49
C LYS A 135 -10.56 6.87 -0.34
N ILE A 136 -10.33 5.77 0.37
CA ILE A 136 -10.44 4.42 -0.16
C ILE A 136 -11.90 4.00 0.03
N PRO A 137 -12.73 3.87 -1.01
CA PRO A 137 -14.02 3.23 -0.86
C PRO A 137 -13.79 1.74 -0.61
N ASN A 138 -14.62 1.16 0.25
CA ASN A 138 -14.80 -0.28 0.35
C ASN A 138 -15.25 -0.77 -1.03
N THR A 139 -14.31 -1.24 -1.83
CA THR A 139 -14.58 -1.86 -3.12
C THR A 139 -14.55 -3.36 -2.89
N ASP A 140 -15.55 -4.07 -3.41
CA ASP A 140 -15.67 -5.54 -3.29
C ASP A 140 -14.66 -6.30 -4.18
N GLN A 141 -13.52 -5.67 -4.46
CA GLN A 141 -12.53 -6.12 -5.43
C GLN A 141 -11.15 -6.19 -4.77
N GLU A 142 -10.28 -7.04 -5.32
CA GLU A 142 -8.90 -7.15 -4.84
C GLU A 142 -8.09 -5.86 -5.11
N ILE A 143 -8.60 -4.95 -5.94
CA ILE A 143 -7.97 -3.70 -6.36
C ILE A 143 -8.45 -2.54 -5.48
N ILE A 144 -7.52 -1.75 -4.95
CA ILE A 144 -7.87 -0.57 -4.15
C ILE A 144 -7.81 0.69 -5.02
N THR A 145 -8.88 1.48 -4.97
CA THR A 145 -8.99 2.74 -5.71
C THR A 145 -9.11 3.91 -4.73
N SER A 146 -8.28 4.95 -4.89
CA SER A 146 -8.36 6.19 -4.12
C SER A 146 -9.13 7.27 -4.89
N PHE A 147 -9.99 8.03 -4.20
CA PHE A 147 -10.79 9.12 -4.80
C PHE A 147 -10.55 10.45 -4.07
N ALA A 148 -10.58 11.56 -4.80
CA ALA A 148 -10.52 12.90 -4.22
C ALA A 148 -11.84 13.27 -3.54
N THR A 149 -11.78 13.75 -2.30
CA THR A 149 -12.97 14.11 -1.48
C THR A 149 -13.24 15.60 -1.37
#